data_AF-C6Q1X4-F1
#
_entry.id   AF-C6Q1X4-F1
#
_cell.length_a   1.000
_cell.length_b   1.000
_cell.length_c   1.000
_cell.angle_alpha   90.00
_cell.angle_beta   90.00
_cell.angle_gamma   90.00
#
_symmetry.space_group_name_H-M   'P 1'
#
loop_
_entity.id
_entity.type
_entity.pdbx_description
1 polymer ?
#
loop_
_entity_poly.entity_id
_entity_poly.type
_entity_poly.pdbx_seq_one_letter_code
_entity_poly.pdbx_strand_id
1 'polypeptide(L)'
;MKNKLLIAIIFSAFLLIAPSVKAANYTDYQTVDKNKTWTIVFNGNVGFDDVTKQAITVTDSNGNPVNVSIQSGTDSKTVIVTAPQEGYTSGESYILNIGTKVHSNKGKALKKEYKLHFNIENDTDTMPIKTIDINEDSSVIQGNNNFAFNLMKQLTNKDKDKNIIISPLSISTILAETQNGANGQTKDEILNAIGLKNIDDKSINEQYYNTLNYYNSLNYMSSNSARLRVADSIWVNKNLSLTKSFVDTSKKYYNSEVNSVDFGAPDTVGTINQWVDKNTDGQIKKAINNIDESEKAILVNAISFKGAWENEFYPNNTKQEDFTLSSGEKVKIDTMQSTITNSYLKEDNFQAVRLPYYGGLEMDLFLPDRAVSVNDFMKEATKENFDKWLKEFSVADVNMKIPKFKLEYEEDNMKDVLKNLGMQQAFDPEKSSLDGISKSTFISDIIHKTCISVDEKGTEAAAITVEIACGSPAPVEHEKVDFVVDRPFVFAIRDCKTGAVIFIGKVENPRG
;
A
#
# COMPACT_ATOMS: atom_id res chain seq x y z
N MET A 1 50.86 -0.73 -6.15
CA MET A 1 49.44 -0.76 -6.57
C MET A 1 48.84 -2.13 -6.25
N LYS A 2 47.93 -2.22 -5.29
CA LYS A 2 47.31 -3.50 -4.87
C LYS A 2 46.40 -4.03 -6.00
N ASN A 3 46.72 -5.21 -6.52
CA ASN A 3 46.00 -5.94 -7.57
C ASN A 3 44.55 -6.25 -7.12
N LYS A 4 43.54 -5.69 -7.80
CA LYS A 4 42.13 -6.08 -7.60
C LYS A 4 41.79 -7.32 -8.46
N LEU A 5 41.03 -8.26 -7.88
CA LEU A 5 40.58 -9.53 -8.46
C LEU A 5 39.44 -9.34 -9.48
N LEU A 6 39.19 -10.33 -10.36
CA LEU A 6 37.97 -10.38 -11.21
C LEU A 6 36.79 -11.02 -10.44
N ILE A 7 35.63 -10.36 -10.39
CA ILE A 7 34.37 -10.79 -9.73
C ILE A 7 33.21 -10.47 -10.67
N ALA A 8 32.25 -11.38 -10.82
CA ALA A 8 31.01 -11.18 -11.59
C ALA A 8 29.83 -10.81 -10.67
N ILE A 9 28.95 -9.93 -11.16
CA ILE A 9 27.69 -9.47 -10.53
C ILE A 9 26.61 -9.54 -11.62
N ILE A 10 25.51 -10.23 -11.37
CA ILE A 10 24.40 -10.35 -12.34
C ILE A 10 23.32 -9.31 -11.99
N PHE A 11 22.88 -8.53 -12.98
CA PHE A 11 21.79 -7.56 -12.83
C PHE A 11 20.53 -8.04 -13.53
N SER A 12 19.38 -7.81 -12.88
CA SER A 12 18.09 -7.75 -13.53
C SER A 12 17.93 -6.35 -14.14
N ALA A 13 17.63 -6.26 -15.44
CA ALA A 13 17.37 -4.98 -16.07
C ALA A 13 16.00 -4.42 -15.60
N PHE A 14 16.02 -3.68 -14.49
CA PHE A 14 15.10 -2.60 -14.14
C PHE A 14 15.72 -1.79 -12.99
N LEU A 15 16.86 -1.13 -13.23
CA LEU A 15 17.36 -0.10 -12.31
C LEU A 15 18.43 0.75 -13.00
N LEU A 16 18.04 1.97 -13.35
CA LEU A 16 18.99 3.06 -13.53
C LEU A 16 19.41 3.54 -12.12
N ILE A 17 20.69 3.27 -11.83
CA ILE A 17 21.57 3.98 -10.88
C ILE A 17 21.36 3.73 -9.38
N ALA A 18 22.23 2.90 -8.80
CA ALA A 18 22.85 3.16 -7.48
C ALA A 18 24.23 2.46 -7.40
N PRO A 19 25.34 3.16 -7.12
CA PRO A 19 26.66 2.55 -6.99
C PRO A 19 26.92 2.16 -5.54
N SER A 20 26.82 0.87 -5.22
CA SER A 20 27.60 0.14 -4.19
C SER A 20 26.82 -1.04 -3.58
N VAL A 21 26.70 -2.14 -4.34
CA VAL A 21 26.21 -3.41 -3.79
C VAL A 21 27.37 -4.40 -3.76
N LYS A 22 27.68 -4.89 -2.55
CA LYS A 22 28.67 -5.96 -2.32
C LYS A 22 28.15 -7.27 -2.93
N ALA A 23 29.07 -8.10 -3.44
CA ALA A 23 28.78 -9.40 -4.00
C ALA A 23 27.98 -10.27 -3.01
N ALA A 24 26.69 -10.48 -3.28
CA ALA A 24 25.86 -11.42 -2.54
C ALA A 24 26.14 -12.85 -3.01
N ASN A 25 25.99 -13.83 -2.12
CA ASN A 25 26.03 -15.24 -2.49
C ASN A 25 24.72 -15.59 -3.22
N TYR A 26 24.82 -16.01 -4.48
CA TYR A 26 23.67 -16.29 -5.35
C TYR A 26 23.28 -17.76 -5.25
N THR A 27 22.25 -18.07 -4.47
CA THR A 27 21.61 -19.41 -4.40
C THR A 27 20.08 -19.35 -4.50
N ASP A 28 19.49 -18.18 -4.74
CA ASP A 28 18.03 -18.01 -4.77
C ASP A 28 17.46 -18.26 -6.17
N TYR A 29 16.34 -18.98 -6.22
CA TYR A 29 15.55 -19.18 -7.44
C TYR A 29 14.80 -17.90 -7.80
N GLN A 30 14.97 -17.39 -9.02
CA GLN A 30 14.19 -16.26 -9.53
C GLN A 30 13.18 -16.71 -10.58
N THR A 31 11.90 -16.40 -10.40
CA THR A 31 10.90 -16.55 -11.48
C THR A 31 10.99 -15.35 -12.43
N VAL A 32 11.06 -15.60 -13.73
CA VAL A 32 11.27 -14.57 -14.77
C VAL A 32 10.44 -14.87 -16.04
N ASP A 33 10.18 -13.81 -16.82
CA ASP A 33 9.56 -13.93 -18.16
C ASP A 33 10.38 -14.82 -19.11
N LYS A 34 9.70 -15.51 -20.04
CA LYS A 34 10.32 -16.41 -21.01
C LYS A 34 11.33 -15.76 -21.96
N ASN A 35 11.30 -14.43 -22.12
CA ASN A 35 12.25 -13.69 -22.94
C ASN A 35 13.36 -13.02 -22.10
N LYS A 36 13.54 -13.44 -20.84
CA LYS A 36 14.49 -12.82 -19.92
C LYS A 36 15.90 -12.74 -20.50
N THR A 37 16.43 -11.52 -20.49
CA THR A 37 17.84 -11.24 -20.79
C THR A 37 18.60 -10.97 -19.50
N TRP A 38 19.81 -11.53 -19.39
CA TRP A 38 20.70 -11.36 -18.24
C TRP A 38 21.86 -10.43 -18.59
N THR A 39 22.20 -9.52 -17.69
CA THR A 39 23.42 -8.72 -17.79
C THR A 39 24.41 -9.14 -16.72
N ILE A 40 25.56 -9.63 -17.13
CA ILE A 40 26.67 -10.03 -16.26
C ILE A 40 27.69 -8.90 -16.26
N VAL A 41 27.93 -8.30 -15.10
CA VAL A 41 28.89 -7.21 -14.90
C VAL A 41 30.11 -7.73 -14.16
N PHE A 42 31.28 -7.53 -14.75
CA PHE A 42 32.55 -7.88 -14.15
C PHE A 42 33.22 -6.65 -13.55
N ASN A 43 33.91 -6.81 -12.43
CA ASN A 43 34.63 -5.71 -11.78
C ASN A 43 35.94 -5.29 -12.50
N GLY A 44 36.22 -5.86 -13.68
CA GLY A 44 37.36 -5.57 -14.55
C GLY A 44 37.05 -5.97 -16.00
N ASN A 45 37.87 -5.50 -16.95
CA ASN A 45 37.61 -5.72 -18.38
C ASN A 45 37.76 -7.20 -18.75
N VAL A 46 36.79 -7.76 -19.44
CA VAL A 46 36.69 -9.17 -19.82
C VAL A 46 37.04 -9.38 -21.29
N GLY A 47 37.86 -10.40 -21.55
CA GLY A 47 38.19 -10.81 -22.91
C GLY A 47 36.96 -11.42 -23.53
N PHE A 48 36.44 -10.84 -24.61
CA PHE A 48 35.26 -11.37 -25.28
C PHE A 48 35.67 -12.22 -26.49
N ASP A 49 36.25 -13.37 -26.20
CA ASP A 49 36.69 -14.37 -27.18
C ASP A 49 35.81 -15.64 -27.12
N ASP A 50 36.06 -16.59 -28.01
CA ASP A 50 35.27 -17.83 -28.08
C ASP A 50 35.38 -18.67 -26.80
N VAL A 51 36.51 -18.57 -26.09
CA VAL A 51 36.71 -19.23 -24.79
C VAL A 51 35.76 -18.67 -23.73
N THR A 52 35.59 -17.35 -23.70
CA THR A 52 34.67 -16.69 -22.76
C THR A 52 33.20 -16.95 -23.12
N LYS A 53 32.86 -16.98 -24.41
CA LYS A 53 31.51 -17.35 -24.86
C LYS A 53 31.16 -18.80 -24.49
N GLN A 54 32.10 -19.74 -24.63
CA GLN A 54 31.90 -21.14 -24.26
C GLN A 54 31.85 -21.37 -22.74
N ALA A 55 32.39 -20.43 -21.95
CA ALA A 55 32.41 -20.51 -20.50
C ALA A 55 31.11 -20.01 -19.85
N ILE A 56 30.22 -19.35 -20.60
CA ILE A 56 28.93 -18.88 -20.11
C ILE A 56 27.86 -19.72 -20.81
N THR A 57 27.06 -20.46 -20.05
CA THR A 57 26.03 -21.35 -20.61
C THR A 57 24.74 -21.26 -19.83
N VAL A 58 23.62 -21.54 -20.49
CA VAL A 58 22.36 -21.82 -19.81
C VAL A 58 22.03 -23.29 -20.01
N THR A 59 21.60 -23.97 -18.94
CA THR A 59 21.15 -25.37 -19.00
C THR A 59 19.74 -25.49 -18.43
N ASP A 60 18.99 -26.49 -18.89
CA ASP A 60 17.73 -26.89 -18.25
C ASP A 60 17.99 -27.63 -16.91
N SER A 61 16.91 -28.03 -16.25
CA SER A 61 16.93 -28.81 -14.99
C SER A 61 17.61 -30.18 -15.11
N ASN A 62 17.69 -30.73 -16.33
CA ASN A 62 18.37 -32.00 -16.63
C ASN A 62 19.84 -31.82 -17.02
N GLY A 63 20.32 -30.57 -17.10
CA GLY A 63 21.69 -30.23 -17.49
C GLY A 63 21.90 -30.14 -19.01
N ASN A 64 20.84 -30.18 -19.82
CA ASN A 64 20.95 -30.02 -21.27
C ASN A 64 21.21 -28.54 -21.63
N PRO A 65 22.13 -28.24 -22.56
CA PRO A 65 22.38 -26.88 -23.01
C PRO A 65 21.16 -26.23 -23.67
N VAL A 66 20.91 -24.97 -23.33
CA VAL A 66 19.89 -24.11 -23.95
C VAL A 66 20.55 -23.13 -24.90
N ASN A 67 19.98 -22.97 -26.10
CA ASN A 67 20.55 -22.13 -27.15
C ASN A 67 20.29 -20.63 -26.89
N VAL A 68 21.15 -20.02 -26.08
CA VAL A 68 21.13 -18.59 -25.76
C VAL A 68 22.13 -17.80 -26.61
N SER A 69 21.85 -16.52 -26.85
CA SER A 69 22.77 -15.61 -27.54
C SER A 69 23.63 -14.86 -26.52
N ILE A 70 24.95 -14.85 -26.71
CA ILE A 70 25.91 -14.22 -25.80
C ILE A 70 26.66 -13.12 -26.55
N GLN A 71 26.57 -11.89 -26.03
CA GLN A 71 27.14 -10.70 -26.65
C GLN A 71 27.88 -9.85 -25.61
N SER A 72 28.90 -9.11 -26.04
CA SER A 72 29.50 -8.07 -25.20
C SER A 72 28.51 -6.92 -25.03
N GLY A 73 28.40 -6.37 -23.83
CA GLY A 73 27.62 -5.17 -23.60
C GLY A 73 28.28 -3.91 -24.17
N THR A 74 27.70 -2.75 -23.87
CA THR A 74 28.19 -1.45 -24.37
C THR A 74 29.51 -1.01 -23.76
N ASP A 75 30.00 -1.72 -22.73
CA ASP A 75 31.31 -1.54 -22.15
C ASP A 75 32.12 -2.85 -22.13
N SER A 76 33.44 -2.73 -21.94
CA SER A 76 34.35 -3.90 -21.87
C SER A 76 34.23 -4.75 -20.60
N LYS A 77 33.23 -4.48 -19.74
CA LYS A 77 33.01 -5.14 -18.45
C LYS A 77 31.69 -5.91 -18.38
N THR A 78 30.89 -5.86 -19.43
CA THR A 78 29.54 -6.43 -19.44
C THR A 78 29.39 -7.51 -20.50
N VAL A 79 28.69 -8.57 -20.14
CA VAL A 79 28.25 -9.63 -21.07
C VAL A 79 26.74 -9.77 -20.95
N ILE A 80 26.06 -9.78 -22.09
CA ILE A 80 24.62 -9.91 -22.21
C ILE A 80 24.32 -11.35 -22.65
N VAL A 81 23.43 -12.03 -21.93
CA VAL A 81 22.90 -13.34 -22.28
C VAL A 81 21.43 -13.21 -22.59
N THR A 82 21.09 -13.29 -23.87
CA THR A 82 19.72 -13.17 -24.38
C THR A 82 19.09 -14.55 -24.49
N ALA A 83 17.81 -14.65 -24.12
CA ALA A 83 17.00 -15.86 -24.24
C ALA A 83 17.02 -16.45 -25.68
N PRO A 84 16.67 -17.73 -25.86
CA PRO A 84 16.45 -18.33 -27.17
C PRO A 84 15.44 -17.52 -27.99
N GLN A 85 15.50 -17.64 -29.33
CA GLN A 85 14.58 -16.91 -30.22
C GLN A 85 13.09 -17.22 -29.95
N GLU A 86 12.79 -18.45 -29.51
CA GLU A 86 11.45 -18.89 -29.15
C GLU A 86 11.12 -18.64 -27.66
N GLY A 87 12.05 -18.05 -26.90
CA GLY A 87 12.01 -17.93 -25.45
C GLY A 87 12.40 -19.22 -24.73
N TYR A 88 12.49 -19.15 -23.41
CA TYR A 88 12.55 -20.33 -22.55
C TYR A 88 11.17 -20.99 -22.46
N THR A 89 11.13 -22.28 -22.13
CA THR A 89 9.87 -23.03 -21.96
C THR A 89 9.20 -22.61 -20.65
N SER A 90 7.94 -22.18 -20.75
CA SER A 90 7.12 -21.77 -19.61
C SER A 90 6.94 -22.90 -18.59
N GLY A 91 7.02 -22.56 -17.30
CA GLY A 91 6.94 -23.53 -16.19
C GLY A 91 8.21 -24.31 -15.90
N GLU A 92 9.22 -24.24 -16.77
CA GLU A 92 10.47 -24.98 -16.61
C GLU A 92 11.51 -24.19 -15.80
N SER A 93 12.52 -24.92 -15.31
CA SER A 93 13.63 -24.36 -14.54
C SER A 93 14.95 -24.43 -15.32
N TYR A 94 15.78 -23.40 -15.17
CA TYR A 94 17.03 -23.24 -15.88
C TYR A 94 18.14 -22.76 -14.94
N ILE A 95 19.39 -22.94 -15.37
CA ILE A 95 20.59 -22.54 -14.66
C ILE A 95 21.48 -21.75 -15.59
N LEU A 96 21.75 -20.48 -15.28
CA LEU A 96 22.82 -19.70 -15.90
C LEU A 96 24.14 -20.01 -15.19
N ASN A 97 25.08 -20.60 -15.92
CA ASN A 97 26.41 -20.98 -15.46
C ASN A 97 27.46 -20.02 -16.00
N ILE A 98 28.33 -19.53 -15.11
CA ILE A 98 29.52 -18.74 -15.46
C ILE A 98 30.75 -19.51 -14.99
N GLY A 99 31.43 -20.15 -15.94
CA GLY A 99 32.55 -21.03 -15.72
C GLY A 99 33.87 -20.30 -15.45
N THR A 100 34.82 -21.02 -14.84
CA THR A 100 36.15 -20.47 -14.47
C THR A 100 37.01 -20.06 -15.67
N LYS A 101 36.67 -20.49 -16.90
CA LYS A 101 37.40 -20.16 -18.13
C LYS A 101 37.17 -18.71 -18.62
N VAL A 102 36.18 -18.00 -18.09
CA VAL A 102 36.02 -16.56 -18.33
C VAL A 102 37.26 -15.82 -17.79
N HIS A 103 37.87 -14.97 -18.60
CA HIS A 103 39.10 -14.29 -18.25
C HIS A 103 39.10 -12.80 -18.60
N SER A 104 39.90 -12.02 -17.86
CA SER A 104 40.13 -10.61 -18.17
C SER A 104 40.94 -10.43 -19.47
N ASN A 105 40.94 -9.24 -20.07
CA ASN A 105 41.82 -8.88 -21.21
C ASN A 105 43.32 -9.06 -20.92
N LYS A 106 43.70 -9.27 -19.65
CA LYS A 106 45.07 -9.53 -19.20
C LYS A 106 45.31 -11.03 -18.88
N GLY A 107 44.43 -11.92 -19.34
CA GLY A 107 44.57 -13.38 -19.20
C GLY A 107 44.24 -13.96 -17.82
N LYS A 108 43.77 -13.16 -16.85
CA LYS A 108 43.38 -13.69 -15.52
C LYS A 108 41.97 -14.29 -15.54
N ALA A 109 41.88 -15.58 -15.26
CA ALA A 109 40.63 -16.36 -15.16
C ALA A 109 39.81 -16.06 -13.89
N LEU A 110 38.51 -16.38 -13.92
CA LEU A 110 37.65 -16.40 -12.73
C LEU A 110 38.08 -17.49 -11.75
N LYS A 111 38.01 -17.20 -10.45
CA LYS A 111 38.47 -18.13 -9.39
C LYS A 111 37.51 -19.26 -9.07
N LYS A 112 36.22 -19.05 -9.32
CA LYS A 112 35.15 -20.01 -9.04
C LYS A 112 34.05 -19.86 -10.07
N GLU A 113 33.24 -20.91 -10.18
CA GLU A 113 32.02 -20.87 -10.97
C GLU A 113 30.92 -20.09 -10.23
N TYR A 114 30.02 -19.49 -11.00
CA TYR A 114 28.79 -18.89 -10.49
C TYR A 114 27.61 -19.55 -11.18
N LYS A 115 26.58 -19.89 -10.41
CA LYS A 115 25.34 -20.49 -10.90
C LYS A 115 24.16 -19.65 -10.42
N LEU A 116 23.24 -19.37 -11.33
CA LEU A 116 21.99 -18.70 -11.02
C LEU A 116 20.84 -19.59 -11.48
N HIS A 117 20.01 -20.02 -10.53
CA HIS A 117 18.81 -20.80 -10.79
C HIS A 117 17.64 -19.85 -11.09
N PHE A 118 16.90 -20.11 -12.16
CA PHE A 118 15.72 -19.33 -12.50
C PHE A 118 14.60 -20.21 -13.07
N ASN A 119 13.36 -19.82 -12.83
CA ASN A 119 12.16 -20.49 -13.31
C ASN A 119 11.46 -19.61 -14.32
N ILE A 120 10.82 -20.20 -15.32
CA ILE A 120 9.99 -19.46 -16.28
C ILE A 120 8.55 -19.50 -15.82
N GLU A 121 7.90 -18.34 -15.88
CA GLU A 121 6.47 -18.21 -15.60
C GLU A 121 5.65 -19.20 -16.44
N ASN A 122 4.59 -19.80 -15.87
CA ASN A 122 3.71 -20.71 -16.60
C ASN A 122 2.85 -19.93 -17.62
N ASP A 123 2.63 -20.47 -18.82
CA ASP A 123 1.73 -19.85 -19.83
C ASP A 123 0.25 -19.85 -19.39
N THR A 124 -0.13 -20.63 -18.37
CA THR A 124 -1.46 -20.53 -17.73
C THR A 124 -1.56 -19.35 -16.75
N ASP A 125 -0.43 -18.77 -16.35
CA ASP A 125 -0.33 -17.55 -15.55
C ASP A 125 -0.39 -16.28 -16.42
N THR A 126 -0.41 -16.43 -17.76
CA THR A 126 -0.40 -15.33 -18.73
C THR A 126 -1.77 -15.04 -19.35
N MET A 127 -2.87 -15.19 -18.61
CA MET A 127 -3.98 -14.28 -18.93
C MET A 127 -3.48 -12.88 -18.54
N PRO A 128 -3.28 -11.96 -19.52
CA PRO A 128 -2.86 -10.62 -19.18
C PRO A 128 -3.87 -10.07 -18.18
N ILE A 129 -3.38 -9.50 -17.07
CA ILE A 129 -4.24 -8.88 -16.09
C ILE A 129 -5.08 -7.87 -16.86
N LYS A 130 -6.39 -8.08 -16.85
CA LYS A 130 -7.29 -7.21 -17.60
C LYS A 130 -7.11 -5.79 -17.07
N THR A 131 -6.74 -4.86 -17.94
CA THR A 131 -6.78 -3.44 -17.59
C THR A 131 -8.24 -3.04 -17.45
N ILE A 132 -8.62 -2.60 -16.26
CA ILE A 132 -9.98 -2.19 -15.92
C ILE A 132 -9.91 -0.70 -15.62
N ASP A 133 -10.79 0.09 -16.23
CA ASP A 133 -10.95 1.48 -15.80
C ASP A 133 -11.65 1.47 -14.45
N ILE A 134 -10.98 2.04 -13.46
CA ILE A 134 -11.51 2.12 -12.11
C ILE A 134 -12.22 3.45 -12.01
N ASN A 135 -13.49 3.34 -11.65
CA ASN A 135 -14.42 4.42 -11.46
C ASN A 135 -15.34 4.07 -10.27
N GLU A 136 -16.29 4.95 -10.01
CA GLU A 136 -17.26 4.77 -8.93
C GLU A 136 -18.09 3.48 -9.05
N ASP A 137 -18.31 2.93 -10.24
CA ASP A 137 -19.11 1.72 -10.46
C ASP A 137 -18.33 0.41 -10.24
N SER A 138 -17.02 0.48 -9.98
CA SER A 138 -16.22 -0.70 -9.68
C SER A 138 -16.72 -1.40 -8.42
N SER A 139 -16.88 -2.73 -8.49
CA SER A 139 -17.33 -3.53 -7.34
C SER A 139 -16.38 -3.41 -6.16
N VAL A 140 -15.06 -3.32 -6.40
CA VAL A 140 -14.06 -3.08 -5.35
C VAL A 140 -14.27 -1.73 -4.67
N ILE A 141 -14.54 -0.67 -5.44
CA ILE A 141 -14.76 0.66 -4.87
C ILE A 141 -16.07 0.74 -4.08
N GLN A 142 -17.16 0.20 -4.63
CA GLN A 142 -18.45 0.15 -3.92
C GLN A 142 -18.38 -0.73 -2.67
N GLY A 143 -17.73 -1.89 -2.76
CA GLY A 143 -17.48 -2.79 -1.63
C GLY A 143 -16.66 -2.11 -0.53
N ASN A 144 -15.54 -1.48 -0.91
CA ASN A 144 -14.70 -0.70 0.01
C ASN A 144 -15.48 0.40 0.73
N ASN A 145 -16.25 1.20 0.00
CA ASN A 145 -16.97 2.31 0.61
C ASN A 145 -18.08 1.83 1.55
N ASN A 146 -18.79 0.74 1.21
CA ASN A 146 -19.74 0.11 2.14
C ASN A 146 -19.03 -0.42 3.39
N PHE A 147 -17.90 -1.11 3.19
CA PHE A 147 -17.08 -1.63 4.28
C PHE A 147 -16.57 -0.51 5.20
N ALA A 148 -16.16 0.63 4.64
CA ALA A 148 -15.70 1.80 5.39
C ALA A 148 -16.69 2.25 6.46
N PHE A 149 -17.94 2.49 6.06
CA PHE A 149 -18.97 2.98 6.99
C PHE A 149 -19.43 1.89 7.97
N ASN A 150 -19.51 0.64 7.53
CA ASN A 150 -19.84 -0.48 8.42
C ASN A 150 -18.76 -0.69 9.49
N LEU A 151 -17.48 -0.65 9.10
CA LEU A 151 -16.35 -0.78 10.02
C LEU A 151 -16.26 0.40 10.97
N MET A 152 -16.38 1.64 10.47
CA MET A 152 -16.43 2.82 11.32
C MET A 152 -17.56 2.79 12.34
N LYS A 153 -18.74 2.27 11.97
CA LYS A 153 -19.86 2.11 12.90
C LYS A 153 -19.52 1.14 14.03
N GLN A 154 -18.86 0.02 13.75
CA GLN A 154 -18.42 -0.92 14.78
C GLN A 154 -17.38 -0.29 15.72
N LEU A 155 -16.35 0.35 15.14
CA LEU A 155 -15.29 1.00 15.91
C LEU A 155 -15.84 2.15 16.76
N THR A 156 -16.71 2.98 16.21
CA THR A 156 -17.32 4.10 16.95
C THR A 156 -18.19 3.62 18.12
N ASN A 157 -18.86 2.47 17.97
CA ASN A 157 -19.63 1.88 19.07
C ASN A 157 -18.73 1.35 20.19
N LYS A 158 -17.54 0.85 19.85
CA LYS A 158 -16.54 0.32 20.79
C LYS A 158 -15.76 1.44 21.48
N ASP A 159 -15.24 2.39 20.71
CA ASP A 159 -14.31 3.44 21.14
C ASP A 159 -14.96 4.84 21.07
N LYS A 160 -16.08 4.99 21.79
CA LYS A 160 -16.92 6.20 21.76
C LYS A 160 -16.20 7.48 22.11
N ASP A 161 -15.20 7.42 22.99
CA ASP A 161 -14.53 8.61 23.53
C ASP A 161 -13.10 8.79 22.99
N LYS A 162 -12.73 8.03 21.94
CA LYS A 162 -11.39 8.08 21.33
C LYS A 162 -11.42 8.64 19.92
N ASN A 163 -10.27 9.18 19.51
CA ASN A 163 -9.95 9.37 18.10
C ASN A 163 -9.94 8.00 17.40
N ILE A 164 -10.52 7.91 16.21
CA ILE A 164 -10.54 6.70 15.38
C ILE A 164 -10.10 7.09 13.98
N ILE A 165 -9.14 6.37 13.41
CA ILE A 165 -8.74 6.55 12.01
C ILE A 165 -8.40 5.21 11.40
N ILE A 166 -9.06 4.91 10.30
CA ILE A 166 -8.79 3.71 9.52
C ILE A 166 -8.58 4.04 8.05
N SER A 167 -7.90 3.13 7.36
CA SER A 167 -7.93 3.08 5.90
C SER A 167 -8.73 1.85 5.51
N PRO A 168 -10.02 2.00 5.16
CA PRO A 168 -10.85 0.87 4.81
C PRO A 168 -10.34 0.19 3.54
N LEU A 169 -9.78 0.96 2.59
CA LEU A 169 -9.20 0.43 1.36
C LEU A 169 -8.02 -0.50 1.63
N SER A 170 -7.16 -0.14 2.58
CA SER A 170 -6.02 -0.96 2.95
C SER A 170 -6.46 -2.25 3.66
N ILE A 171 -7.39 -2.14 4.61
CA ILE A 171 -7.94 -3.32 5.30
C ILE A 171 -8.68 -4.23 4.32
N SER A 172 -9.50 -3.68 3.42
CA SER A 172 -10.22 -4.49 2.44
C SER A 172 -9.26 -5.17 1.46
N THR A 173 -8.13 -4.53 1.13
CA THR A 173 -7.08 -5.09 0.29
C THR A 173 -6.44 -6.32 0.93
N ILE A 174 -5.98 -6.25 2.19
CA ILE A 174 -5.35 -7.42 2.84
C ILE A 174 -6.36 -8.55 3.12
N LEU A 175 -7.64 -8.22 3.33
CA LEU A 175 -8.71 -9.22 3.44
C LEU A 175 -9.02 -9.88 2.08
N ALA A 176 -9.00 -9.11 0.98
CA ALA A 176 -9.13 -9.64 -0.38
C ALA A 176 -7.88 -10.41 -0.85
N GLU A 177 -6.69 -10.08 -0.37
CA GLU A 177 -5.52 -10.92 -0.53
C GLU A 177 -5.78 -12.27 0.16
N THR A 178 -6.17 -12.23 1.43
CA THR A 178 -6.41 -13.40 2.28
C THR A 178 -7.49 -14.33 1.75
N GLN A 179 -8.57 -13.81 1.12
CA GLN A 179 -9.62 -14.68 0.56
C GLN A 179 -9.08 -15.65 -0.49
N ASN A 180 -7.99 -15.31 -1.20
CA ASN A 180 -7.41 -16.20 -2.22
C ASN A 180 -6.90 -17.52 -1.64
N GLY A 181 -6.63 -17.55 -0.33
CA GLY A 181 -6.29 -18.76 0.40
C GLY A 181 -7.46 -19.39 1.16
N ALA A 182 -8.64 -18.75 1.14
CA ALA A 182 -9.85 -19.20 1.83
C ALA A 182 -10.71 -20.13 0.98
N ASN A 183 -11.54 -20.95 1.62
CA ASN A 183 -12.53 -21.79 0.98
C ASN A 183 -13.87 -21.79 1.76
N GLY A 184 -14.94 -22.21 1.07
CA GLY A 184 -16.27 -22.40 1.68
C GLY A 184 -16.76 -21.18 2.46
N GLN A 185 -17.35 -21.43 3.62
CA GLN A 185 -17.93 -20.39 4.46
C GLN A 185 -16.90 -19.36 4.95
N THR A 186 -15.64 -19.75 5.17
CA THR A 186 -14.58 -18.79 5.52
C THR A 186 -14.39 -17.75 4.41
N LYS A 187 -14.37 -18.18 3.14
CA LYS A 187 -14.30 -17.25 1.99
C LYS A 187 -15.55 -16.38 1.92
N ASP A 188 -16.73 -16.98 2.03
CA ASP A 188 -18.00 -16.25 1.93
C ASP A 188 -18.13 -15.16 3.00
N GLU A 189 -17.69 -15.44 4.22
CA GLU A 189 -17.70 -14.48 5.34
C GLU A 189 -16.74 -13.31 5.10
N ILE A 190 -15.52 -13.58 4.60
CA ILE A 190 -14.55 -12.53 4.23
C ILE A 190 -15.14 -11.64 3.13
N LEU A 191 -15.61 -12.24 2.03
CA LEU A 191 -16.17 -11.51 0.89
C LEU A 191 -17.42 -10.72 1.26
N ASN A 192 -18.27 -11.27 2.13
CA ASN A 192 -19.44 -10.57 2.63
C ASN A 192 -19.07 -9.36 3.49
N ALA A 193 -18.08 -9.49 4.37
CA ALA A 193 -17.63 -8.39 5.22
C ALA A 193 -17.12 -7.20 4.40
N ILE A 194 -16.35 -7.44 3.34
CA ILE A 194 -15.78 -6.39 2.46
C ILE A 194 -16.70 -5.99 1.30
N GLY A 195 -17.96 -6.47 1.28
CA GLY A 195 -18.95 -6.07 0.27
C GLY A 195 -18.72 -6.63 -1.14
N LEU A 196 -17.99 -7.74 -1.27
CA LEU A 196 -17.64 -8.39 -2.55
C LEU A 196 -18.28 -9.76 -2.74
N LYS A 197 -19.31 -10.08 -1.94
CA LYS A 197 -20.07 -11.32 -2.09
C LYS A 197 -20.65 -11.43 -3.51
N ASN A 198 -20.52 -12.61 -4.12
CA ASN A 198 -20.94 -12.94 -5.49
C ASN A 198 -20.11 -12.33 -6.63
N ILE A 199 -18.99 -11.65 -6.33
CA ILE A 199 -18.01 -11.28 -7.36
C ILE A 199 -17.01 -12.43 -7.52
N ASP A 200 -16.62 -12.75 -8.74
CA ASP A 200 -15.66 -13.82 -9.00
C ASP A 200 -14.24 -13.44 -8.54
N ASP A 201 -13.51 -14.40 -7.96
CA ASP A 201 -12.18 -14.20 -7.39
C ASP A 201 -11.20 -13.54 -8.38
N LYS A 202 -11.28 -13.91 -9.66
CA LYS A 202 -10.41 -13.34 -10.70
C LYS A 202 -10.70 -11.86 -10.90
N SER A 203 -11.97 -11.47 -11.06
CA SER A 203 -12.39 -10.07 -11.17
C SER A 203 -12.02 -9.25 -9.95
N ILE A 204 -12.16 -9.81 -8.73
CA ILE A 204 -11.72 -9.17 -7.49
C ILE A 204 -10.21 -8.87 -7.58
N ASN A 205 -9.40 -9.88 -7.89
CA ASN A 205 -7.95 -9.76 -7.99
C ASN A 205 -7.52 -8.75 -9.06
N GLU A 206 -8.12 -8.79 -10.26
CA GLU A 206 -7.82 -7.84 -11.33
C GLU A 206 -8.22 -6.41 -10.96
N GLN A 207 -9.37 -6.21 -10.30
CA GLN A 207 -9.80 -4.88 -9.85
C GLN A 207 -8.88 -4.32 -8.76
N TYR A 208 -8.50 -5.12 -7.74
CA TYR A 208 -7.53 -4.67 -6.74
C TYR A 208 -6.16 -4.36 -7.36
N TYR A 209 -5.68 -5.18 -8.29
CA TYR A 209 -4.43 -4.90 -9.01
C TYR A 209 -4.45 -3.56 -9.73
N ASN A 210 -5.52 -3.29 -10.50
CA ASN A 210 -5.65 -2.00 -11.17
C ASN A 210 -5.76 -0.86 -10.15
N THR A 211 -6.42 -1.09 -9.00
CA THR A 211 -6.66 -0.06 -7.95
C THR A 211 -5.34 0.34 -7.31
N LEU A 212 -4.57 -0.65 -6.89
CA LEU A 212 -3.25 -0.45 -6.29
C LEU A 212 -2.27 0.16 -7.28
N ASN A 213 -2.30 -0.24 -8.55
CA ASN A 213 -1.45 0.39 -9.58
C ASN A 213 -1.83 1.84 -9.86
N TYR A 214 -3.12 2.16 -9.87
CA TYR A 214 -3.58 3.54 -9.98
C TYR A 214 -3.02 4.39 -8.83
N TYR A 215 -3.22 3.97 -7.56
CA TYR A 215 -2.69 4.72 -6.41
C TYR A 215 -1.17 4.76 -6.34
N ASN A 216 -0.49 3.67 -6.73
CA ASN A 216 0.96 3.66 -6.85
C ASN A 216 1.45 4.64 -7.92
N SER A 217 0.70 4.84 -9.01
CA SER A 217 1.06 5.83 -10.03
C SER A 217 0.92 7.27 -9.53
N LEU A 218 -0.07 7.56 -8.67
CA LEU A 218 -0.26 8.89 -8.07
C LEU A 218 0.97 9.34 -7.27
N ASN A 219 1.66 8.39 -6.61
CA ASN A 219 2.88 8.64 -5.85
C ASN A 219 4.03 9.25 -6.69
N TYR A 220 3.99 9.12 -8.02
CA TYR A 220 5.04 9.54 -8.94
C TYR A 220 4.61 10.66 -9.90
N MET A 221 3.37 11.14 -9.81
CA MET A 221 2.85 12.15 -10.74
C MET A 221 3.50 13.52 -10.58
N SER A 222 3.83 13.92 -9.35
CA SER A 222 4.60 15.15 -9.09
C SER A 222 5.29 15.08 -7.73
N SER A 223 6.25 15.98 -7.47
CA SER A 223 6.87 16.10 -6.15
C SER A 223 5.88 16.43 -5.04
N ASN A 224 4.75 17.06 -5.40
CA ASN A 224 3.71 17.60 -4.51
C ASN A 224 2.46 16.72 -4.44
N SER A 225 2.40 15.64 -5.23
CA SER A 225 1.26 14.73 -5.26
C SER A 225 1.09 14.06 -3.90
N ALA A 226 -0.17 13.83 -3.54
CA ALA A 226 -0.49 12.99 -2.41
C ALA A 226 0.22 11.64 -2.51
N ARG A 227 0.96 11.28 -1.46
CA ARG A 227 1.68 10.03 -1.31
C ARG A 227 0.92 9.12 -0.36
N LEU A 228 0.40 8.04 -0.91
CA LEU A 228 -0.11 6.93 -0.14
C LEU A 228 1.02 5.91 0.02
N ARG A 229 1.42 5.64 1.27
CA ARG A 229 2.37 4.58 1.61
C ARG A 229 1.62 3.49 2.32
N VAL A 230 1.34 2.42 1.58
CA VAL A 230 0.69 1.21 2.07
C VAL A 230 1.77 0.15 2.27
N ALA A 231 1.77 -0.45 3.46
CA ALA A 231 2.59 -1.58 3.83
C ALA A 231 1.67 -2.73 4.23
N ASP A 232 1.35 -3.59 3.26
CA ASP A 232 0.58 -4.81 3.44
C ASP A 232 1.50 -6.03 3.46
N SER A 233 1.37 -6.87 4.49
CA SER A 233 2.09 -8.13 4.58
C SER A 233 1.36 -9.17 5.40
N ILE A 234 1.56 -10.43 5.02
CA ILE A 234 1.05 -11.60 5.74
C ILE A 234 2.24 -12.39 6.29
N TRP A 235 2.27 -12.58 7.60
CA TRP A 235 3.33 -13.32 8.29
C TRP A 235 2.78 -14.64 8.79
N VAL A 236 3.40 -15.74 8.38
CA VAL A 236 2.97 -17.09 8.72
C VAL A 236 4.06 -17.79 9.52
N ASN A 237 3.66 -18.49 10.58
CA ASN A 237 4.59 -19.22 11.44
C ASN A 237 5.36 -20.28 10.63
N LYS A 238 6.69 -20.35 10.79
CA LYS A 238 7.60 -21.26 10.05
C LYS A 238 7.26 -22.74 10.17
N ASN A 239 6.51 -23.10 11.22
CA ASN A 239 6.07 -24.48 11.44
C ASN A 239 4.96 -24.89 10.47
N LEU A 240 4.44 -23.95 9.68
CA LEU A 240 3.46 -24.14 8.63
C LEU A 240 4.13 -24.04 7.25
N SER A 241 3.66 -24.85 6.30
CA SER A 241 4.14 -24.82 4.92
C SER A 241 3.31 -23.83 4.10
N LEU A 242 3.88 -22.67 3.75
CA LEU A 242 3.24 -21.71 2.86
C LEU A 242 2.99 -22.32 1.48
N THR A 243 1.79 -22.09 0.95
CA THR A 243 1.43 -22.51 -0.40
C THR A 243 1.99 -21.53 -1.42
N LYS A 244 2.80 -22.03 -2.36
CA LYS A 244 3.44 -21.18 -3.40
C LYS A 244 2.43 -20.38 -4.22
N SER A 245 1.30 -20.99 -4.61
CA SER A 245 0.28 -20.30 -5.42
C SER A 245 -0.31 -19.08 -4.71
N PHE A 246 -0.47 -19.13 -3.39
CA PHE A 246 -0.93 -17.98 -2.60
C PHE A 246 0.10 -16.86 -2.58
N VAL A 247 1.38 -17.20 -2.36
CA VAL A 247 2.49 -16.23 -2.41
C VAL A 247 2.58 -15.58 -3.79
N ASP A 248 2.49 -16.36 -4.86
CA ASP A 248 2.53 -15.86 -6.24
C ASP A 248 1.34 -14.94 -6.53
N THR A 249 0.13 -15.30 -6.07
CA THR A 249 -1.10 -14.51 -6.25
C THR A 249 -1.03 -13.18 -5.50
N SER A 250 -0.55 -13.21 -4.25
CA SER A 250 -0.37 -12.04 -3.38
C SER A 250 0.62 -11.05 -3.99
N LYS A 251 1.75 -11.56 -4.50
CA LYS A 251 2.73 -10.74 -5.20
C LYS A 251 2.19 -10.16 -6.51
N LYS A 252 1.48 -10.97 -7.30
CA LYS A 252 0.98 -10.61 -8.63
C LYS A 252 -0.11 -9.53 -8.58
N TYR A 253 -1.12 -9.71 -7.74
CA TYR A 253 -2.31 -8.85 -7.73
C TYR A 253 -2.29 -7.77 -6.65
N TYR A 254 -1.61 -8.02 -5.53
CA TYR A 254 -1.68 -7.14 -4.35
C TYR A 254 -0.37 -6.41 -4.06
N ASN A 255 0.73 -6.73 -4.76
CA ASN A 255 2.07 -6.21 -4.45
C ASN A 255 2.43 -6.38 -2.96
N SER A 256 1.93 -7.46 -2.36
CA SER A 256 2.06 -7.76 -0.93
C SER A 256 3.14 -8.83 -0.69
N GLU A 257 3.79 -8.76 0.47
CA GLU A 257 4.79 -9.73 0.91
C GLU A 257 4.17 -10.77 1.84
N VAL A 258 4.28 -12.05 1.48
CA VAL A 258 3.89 -13.18 2.33
C VAL A 258 5.15 -13.88 2.83
N ASN A 259 5.40 -13.79 4.13
CA ASN A 259 6.65 -14.21 4.75
C ASN A 259 6.43 -15.38 5.73
N SER A 260 7.40 -16.31 5.77
CA SER A 260 7.43 -17.38 6.76
C SER A 260 8.50 -17.07 7.82
N VAL A 261 8.10 -16.99 9.10
CA VAL A 261 8.99 -16.57 10.20
C VAL A 261 8.78 -17.38 11.47
N ASP A 262 9.81 -17.43 12.32
CA ASP A 262 9.73 -18.09 13.62
C ASP A 262 9.06 -17.20 14.67
N PHE A 263 7.79 -17.43 14.99
CA PHE A 263 7.10 -16.64 16.02
C PHE A 263 7.65 -16.83 17.44
N GLY A 264 8.39 -17.93 17.70
CA GLY A 264 9.09 -18.13 18.97
C GLY A 264 10.46 -17.44 19.03
N ALA A 265 10.97 -16.89 17.92
CA ALA A 265 12.27 -16.24 17.90
C ALA A 265 12.18 -14.81 18.49
N PRO A 266 13.10 -14.40 19.39
CA PRO A 266 13.07 -13.08 20.03
C PRO A 266 13.09 -11.89 19.06
N ASP A 267 13.70 -12.04 17.89
CA ASP A 267 13.91 -10.95 16.93
C ASP A 267 12.74 -10.78 15.93
N THR A 268 11.73 -11.65 15.95
CA THR A 268 10.64 -11.63 14.96
C THR A 268 9.79 -10.36 15.06
N VAL A 269 9.49 -9.91 16.29
CA VAL A 269 8.82 -8.62 16.52
C VAL A 269 9.62 -7.45 15.94
N GLY A 270 10.94 -7.48 16.13
CA GLY A 270 11.84 -6.46 15.57
C GLY A 270 11.86 -6.48 14.04
N THR A 271 11.83 -7.67 13.44
CA THR A 271 11.83 -7.87 11.99
C THR A 271 10.58 -7.27 11.35
N ILE A 272 9.40 -7.56 11.90
CA ILE A 272 8.12 -7.04 11.41
C ILE A 272 8.06 -5.51 11.58
N ASN A 273 8.46 -4.99 12.74
CA ASN A 273 8.48 -3.55 12.97
C ASN A 273 9.46 -2.82 12.05
N GLN A 274 10.64 -3.38 11.78
CA GLN A 274 11.59 -2.83 10.83
C GLN A 274 11.04 -2.84 9.39
N TRP A 275 10.31 -3.90 9.03
CA TRP A 275 9.63 -3.97 7.75
C TRP A 275 8.57 -2.86 7.63
N VAL A 276 7.75 -2.64 8.66
CA VAL A 276 6.75 -1.56 8.67
C VAL A 276 7.41 -0.17 8.62
N ASP A 277 8.45 0.06 9.43
CA ASP A 277 9.20 1.32 9.45
C ASP A 277 9.75 1.68 8.07
N LYS A 278 10.33 0.70 7.38
CA LYS A 278 10.85 0.86 6.02
C LYS A 278 9.74 1.16 5.01
N ASN A 279 8.64 0.41 5.05
CA ASN A 279 7.57 0.54 4.05
C ASN A 279 6.61 1.72 4.32
N THR A 280 6.75 2.39 5.46
CA THR A 280 6.00 3.61 5.82
C THR A 280 6.89 4.85 5.86
N ASP A 281 8.09 4.82 5.27
CA ASP A 281 9.03 5.95 5.25
C ASP A 281 9.30 6.54 6.67
N GLY A 282 9.37 5.66 7.68
CA GLY A 282 9.63 6.04 9.06
C GLY A 282 8.45 6.64 9.83
N GLN A 283 7.26 6.71 9.21
CA GLN A 283 6.06 7.26 9.86
C GLN A 283 5.52 6.33 10.93
N ILE A 284 5.59 5.01 10.71
CA ILE A 284 5.12 4.00 11.66
C ILE A 284 6.31 3.13 12.07
N LYS A 285 6.87 3.40 13.24
CA LYS A 285 8.09 2.71 13.73
C LYS A 285 7.83 1.36 14.38
N LYS A 286 6.63 1.17 14.92
CA LYS A 286 6.22 -0.04 15.64
C LYS A 286 4.76 -0.32 15.32
N ALA A 287 4.48 -1.46 14.72
CA ALA A 287 3.14 -1.99 14.48
C ALA A 287 2.75 -3.04 15.53
N ILE A 288 3.71 -3.80 16.05
CA ILE A 288 3.45 -4.86 17.03
C ILE A 288 4.36 -4.76 18.24
N ASN A 289 3.84 -5.19 19.39
CA ASN A 289 4.57 -5.19 20.66
C ASN A 289 5.05 -6.60 21.05
N ASN A 290 4.24 -7.61 20.75
CA ASN A 290 4.48 -9.01 21.08
C ASN A 290 3.84 -9.92 20.01
N ILE A 291 4.30 -11.17 19.98
CA ILE A 291 3.75 -12.27 19.19
C ILE A 291 3.80 -13.50 20.08
N ASP A 292 2.76 -14.32 20.03
CA ASP A 292 2.72 -15.61 20.72
C ASP A 292 3.20 -16.73 19.79
N GLU A 293 4.04 -17.64 20.28
CA GLU A 293 4.62 -18.72 19.47
C GLU A 293 3.58 -19.67 18.86
N SER A 294 2.38 -19.72 19.44
CA SER A 294 1.26 -20.54 18.98
C SER A 294 0.49 -19.93 17.83
N GLU A 295 0.66 -18.63 17.57
CA GLU A 295 0.03 -17.93 16.46
C GLU A 295 0.39 -18.56 15.12
N LYS A 296 -0.54 -18.50 14.16
CA LYS A 296 -0.43 -19.17 12.86
C LYS A 296 -0.19 -18.19 11.74
N ALA A 297 -1.06 -17.20 11.59
CA ALA A 297 -0.95 -16.15 10.60
C ALA A 297 -1.31 -14.80 11.21
N ILE A 298 -0.50 -13.79 10.94
CA ILE A 298 -0.69 -12.41 11.38
C ILE A 298 -0.72 -11.53 10.12
N LEU A 299 -1.78 -10.75 9.98
CA LEU A 299 -1.93 -9.79 8.88
C LEU A 299 -1.48 -8.43 9.41
N VAL A 300 -0.51 -7.81 8.74
CA VAL A 300 0.02 -6.50 9.11
C VAL A 300 -0.29 -5.52 8.00
N ASN A 301 -1.18 -4.59 8.32
CA ASN A 301 -1.51 -3.43 7.52
C ASN A 301 -1.00 -2.17 8.22
N ALA A 302 -0.11 -1.44 7.58
CA ALA A 302 0.33 -0.14 8.05
C ALA A 302 0.26 0.87 6.92
N ILE A 303 -0.39 2.00 7.17
CA ILE A 303 -0.61 3.00 6.14
C ILE A 303 -0.40 4.40 6.65
N SER A 304 0.32 5.19 5.87
CA SER A 304 0.50 6.62 6.12
C SER A 304 0.10 7.41 4.89
N PHE A 305 -0.49 8.58 5.15
CA PHE A 305 -0.93 9.50 4.12
C PHE A 305 -0.17 10.81 4.23
N LYS A 306 0.33 11.25 3.08
CA LYS A 306 0.88 12.60 2.90
C LYS A 306 0.30 13.24 1.64
N GLY A 307 0.16 14.55 1.60
CA GLY A 307 -0.43 15.28 0.49
C GLY A 307 -0.41 16.78 0.75
N ALA A 308 -0.33 17.59 -0.29
CA ALA A 308 -0.38 19.04 -0.16
C ALA A 308 -1.77 19.55 -0.58
N TRP A 309 -2.36 20.45 0.20
CA TRP A 309 -3.60 21.14 -0.19
C TRP A 309 -3.39 21.83 -1.53
N GLU A 310 -4.41 21.87 -2.39
CA GLU A 310 -4.36 22.74 -3.57
C GLU A 310 -4.39 24.23 -3.17
N ASN A 311 -5.04 24.53 -2.04
CA ASN A 311 -5.09 25.85 -1.42
C ASN A 311 -4.58 25.75 0.02
N GLU A 312 -3.29 26.01 0.21
CA GLU A 312 -2.63 25.98 1.53
C GLU A 312 -3.19 27.06 2.48
N PHE A 313 -3.13 26.79 3.78
CA PHE A 313 -3.34 27.80 4.81
C PHE A 313 -2.05 28.61 4.99
N TYR A 314 -2.17 29.90 5.26
CA TYR A 314 -1.00 30.72 5.60
C TYR A 314 -0.60 30.49 7.06
N PRO A 315 0.63 30.04 7.37
CA PRO A 315 1.05 29.78 8.75
C PRO A 315 0.92 30.96 9.71
N ASN A 316 1.04 32.20 9.20
CA ASN A 316 0.86 33.41 9.99
C ASN A 316 -0.59 33.65 10.44
N ASN A 317 -1.55 32.95 9.83
CA ASN A 317 -2.97 33.02 10.21
C ASN A 317 -3.34 31.97 11.28
N THR A 318 -2.47 31.00 11.53
CA THR A 318 -2.68 29.98 12.57
C THR A 318 -2.66 30.64 13.96
N LYS A 319 -3.69 30.36 14.76
CA LYS A 319 -3.83 30.93 16.12
C LYS A 319 -4.26 29.85 17.10
N GLN A 320 -3.91 30.08 18.37
CA GLN A 320 -4.40 29.27 19.48
C GLN A 320 -5.87 29.59 19.76
N GLU A 321 -6.76 28.64 19.49
CA GLU A 321 -8.21 28.75 19.70
C GLU A 321 -8.69 27.66 20.67
N ASP A 322 -9.90 27.84 21.21
CA ASP A 322 -10.54 26.81 22.04
C ASP A 322 -11.13 25.70 21.16
N PHE A 323 -10.93 24.46 21.57
CA PHE A 323 -11.65 23.29 21.08
C PHE A 323 -12.37 22.62 22.25
N THR A 324 -13.67 22.39 22.11
CA THR A 324 -14.53 21.80 23.14
C THR A 324 -14.66 20.30 22.89
N LEU A 325 -14.06 19.47 23.75
CA LEU A 325 -14.16 18.01 23.69
C LEU A 325 -15.58 17.52 23.98
N SER A 326 -15.89 16.27 23.64
CA SER A 326 -17.18 15.62 24.00
C SER A 326 -17.45 15.61 25.51
N SER A 327 -16.40 15.66 26.34
CA SER A 327 -16.52 15.79 27.81
C SER A 327 -16.98 17.18 28.27
N GLY A 328 -17.00 18.17 27.38
CA GLY A 328 -17.20 19.60 27.69
C GLY A 328 -15.93 20.34 28.09
N GLU A 329 -14.80 19.64 28.25
CA GLU A 329 -13.50 20.26 28.49
C GLU A 329 -13.08 21.12 27.28
N LYS A 330 -12.54 22.32 27.55
CA LYS A 330 -11.95 23.17 26.53
C LYS A 330 -10.44 23.05 26.55
N VAL A 331 -9.87 22.78 25.38
CA VAL A 331 -8.44 22.65 25.18
C VAL A 331 -7.96 23.70 24.18
N LYS A 332 -6.75 24.21 24.38
CA LYS A 332 -6.11 25.16 23.46
C LYS A 332 -5.36 24.39 22.37
N ILE A 333 -5.64 24.73 21.11
CA ILE A 333 -5.09 24.05 19.93
C ILE A 333 -4.66 25.06 18.88
N ASP A 334 -3.66 24.71 18.07
CA ASP A 334 -3.33 25.49 16.89
C ASP A 334 -4.43 25.31 15.84
N THR A 335 -5.06 26.41 15.43
CA THR A 335 -6.17 26.42 14.48
C THR A 335 -5.79 27.28 13.28
N MET A 336 -5.71 26.64 12.12
CA MET A 336 -5.42 27.25 10.83
C MET A 336 -6.64 28.06 10.37
N GLN A 337 -6.41 29.20 9.71
CA GLN A 337 -7.49 30.11 9.31
C GLN A 337 -7.33 30.55 7.86
N SER A 338 -8.43 30.51 7.10
CA SER A 338 -8.48 30.98 5.71
C SER A 338 -9.89 31.44 5.36
N THR A 339 -10.00 32.40 4.43
CA THR A 339 -11.27 32.78 3.82
C THR A 339 -11.15 32.57 2.33
N ILE A 340 -11.95 31.65 1.77
CA ILE A 340 -11.85 31.23 0.37
C ILE A 340 -13.21 30.76 -0.13
N THR A 341 -13.46 30.99 -1.41
CA THR A 341 -14.59 30.37 -2.12
C THR A 341 -14.34 28.86 -2.20
N ASN A 342 -15.20 28.06 -1.57
CA ASN A 342 -15.02 26.62 -1.44
C ASN A 342 -16.33 25.84 -1.57
N SER A 343 -16.22 24.53 -1.77
CA SER A 343 -17.36 23.62 -1.64
C SER A 343 -17.81 23.52 -0.18
N TYR A 344 -19.09 23.79 0.05
CA TYR A 344 -19.75 23.81 1.35
C TYR A 344 -21.11 23.10 1.28
N LEU A 345 -21.48 22.46 2.38
CA LEU A 345 -22.76 21.81 2.59
C LEU A 345 -23.31 22.20 3.97
N LYS A 346 -24.59 22.56 4.03
CA LYS A 346 -25.34 22.70 5.28
C LYS A 346 -26.55 21.78 5.25
N GLU A 347 -26.58 20.83 6.17
CA GLU A 347 -27.73 19.99 6.45
C GLU A 347 -28.35 20.38 7.82
N ASP A 348 -29.48 19.77 8.16
CA ASP A 348 -30.23 20.05 9.40
C ASP A 348 -29.39 19.86 10.68
N ASN A 349 -28.41 18.96 10.65
CA ASN A 349 -27.71 18.49 11.84
C ASN A 349 -26.17 18.55 11.73
N PHE A 350 -25.62 19.04 10.61
CA PHE A 350 -24.19 19.25 10.44
C PHE A 350 -23.87 20.29 9.35
N GLN A 351 -22.60 20.66 9.26
CA GLN A 351 -22.01 21.39 8.13
C GLN A 351 -20.85 20.58 7.58
N ALA A 352 -20.53 20.73 6.29
CA ALA A 352 -19.33 20.14 5.73
C ALA A 352 -18.61 21.06 4.74
N VAL A 353 -17.30 20.87 4.63
CA VAL A 353 -16.45 21.48 3.61
C VAL A 353 -15.60 20.42 2.95
N ARG A 354 -15.14 20.71 1.73
CA ARG A 354 -14.24 19.85 0.97
C ARG A 354 -12.92 20.56 0.73
N LEU A 355 -11.81 19.88 0.98
CA LEU A 355 -10.46 20.43 0.86
C LEU A 355 -9.68 19.57 -0.15
N PRO A 356 -9.48 20.05 -1.39
CA PRO A 356 -8.76 19.29 -2.40
C PRO A 356 -7.26 19.24 -2.11
N TYR A 357 -6.64 18.10 -2.40
CA TYR A 357 -5.20 17.89 -2.44
C TYR A 357 -4.71 17.82 -3.88
N TYR A 358 -3.45 18.20 -4.09
CA TYR A 358 -2.77 17.90 -5.35
C TYR A 358 -2.73 16.39 -5.62
N GLY A 359 -3.08 16.01 -6.85
CA GLY A 359 -3.04 14.62 -7.30
C GLY A 359 -4.39 13.89 -7.27
N GLY A 360 -5.51 14.62 -7.16
CA GLY A 360 -6.85 14.04 -7.35
C GLY A 360 -7.44 13.36 -6.13
N LEU A 361 -6.93 13.70 -4.93
CA LEU A 361 -7.53 13.33 -3.65
C LEU A 361 -8.11 14.56 -2.97
N GLU A 362 -8.99 14.37 -2.01
CA GLU A 362 -9.62 15.46 -1.27
C GLU A 362 -10.04 14.98 0.12
N MET A 363 -10.12 15.91 1.07
CA MET A 363 -10.65 15.68 2.40
C MET A 363 -12.02 16.34 2.53
N ASP A 364 -13.06 15.55 2.75
CA ASP A 364 -14.36 16.04 3.21
C ASP A 364 -14.34 16.11 4.74
N LEU A 365 -14.64 17.27 5.32
CA LEU A 365 -14.75 17.50 6.75
C LEU A 365 -16.20 17.72 7.13
N PHE A 366 -16.72 16.87 8.01
CA PHE A 366 -18.08 16.94 8.52
C PHE A 366 -18.06 17.40 9.98
N LEU A 367 -18.76 18.49 10.25
CA LEU A 367 -18.84 19.12 11.55
C LEU A 367 -20.28 19.03 12.06
N PRO A 368 -20.59 18.06 12.95
CA PRO A 368 -21.90 17.97 13.58
C PRO A 368 -22.30 19.28 14.27
N ASP A 369 -23.58 19.63 14.23
CA ASP A 369 -24.10 20.76 14.99
C ASP A 369 -23.99 20.48 16.49
N ARG A 370 -23.95 21.53 17.32
CA ARG A 370 -23.63 21.39 18.76
C ARG A 370 -24.59 20.49 19.55
N ALA A 371 -25.81 20.32 19.07
CA ALA A 371 -26.80 19.44 19.70
C ALA A 371 -26.62 17.95 19.34
N VAL A 372 -25.70 17.64 18.43
CA VAL A 372 -25.50 16.31 17.85
C VAL A 372 -24.12 15.82 18.27
N SER A 373 -24.06 14.69 18.98
CA SER A 373 -22.76 14.10 19.29
C SER A 373 -22.13 13.54 18.00
N VAL A 374 -20.79 13.58 17.91
CA VAL A 374 -20.08 13.00 16.76
C VAL A 374 -20.35 11.48 16.63
N ASN A 375 -20.60 10.80 17.75
CA ASN A 375 -20.99 9.39 17.77
C ASN A 375 -22.38 9.16 17.16
N ASP A 376 -23.34 10.06 17.39
CA ASP A 376 -24.67 9.97 16.77
C ASP A 376 -24.61 10.31 15.29
N PHE A 377 -23.83 11.32 14.90
CA PHE A 377 -23.55 11.61 13.49
C PHE A 377 -22.98 10.37 12.78
N MET A 378 -22.01 9.69 13.38
CA MET A 378 -21.40 8.47 12.79
C MET A 378 -22.37 7.29 12.66
N LYS A 379 -23.47 7.24 13.42
CA LYS A 379 -24.52 6.22 13.22
C LYS A 379 -25.33 6.47 11.96
N GLU A 380 -25.52 7.73 11.61
CA GLU A 380 -26.26 8.21 10.44
C GLU A 380 -25.38 8.31 9.18
N ALA A 381 -24.06 8.39 9.33
CA ALA A 381 -23.09 8.39 8.23
C ALA A 381 -22.98 7.00 7.57
N THR A 382 -24.05 6.55 6.93
CA THR A 382 -24.08 5.36 6.08
C THR A 382 -23.53 5.68 4.69
N LYS A 383 -23.17 4.66 3.90
CA LYS A 383 -22.76 4.84 2.50
C LYS A 383 -23.82 5.61 1.69
N GLU A 384 -25.10 5.25 1.85
CA GLU A 384 -26.21 5.88 1.14
C GLU A 384 -26.33 7.37 1.47
N ASN A 385 -26.28 7.73 2.76
CA ASN A 385 -26.32 9.12 3.18
C ASN A 385 -25.08 9.89 2.72
N PHE A 386 -23.90 9.27 2.79
CA PHE A 386 -22.67 9.87 2.30
C PHE A 386 -22.74 10.19 0.80
N ASP A 387 -23.16 9.23 -0.03
CA ASP A 387 -23.33 9.43 -1.48
C ASP A 387 -24.32 10.56 -1.80
N LYS A 388 -25.38 10.69 -0.99
CA LYS A 388 -26.36 11.78 -1.10
C LYS A 388 -25.68 13.12 -0.79
N TRP A 389 -25.03 13.23 0.37
CA TRP A 389 -24.37 14.47 0.83
C TRP A 389 -23.31 14.95 -0.17
N LEU A 390 -22.52 14.04 -0.77
CA LEU A 390 -21.50 14.40 -1.75
C LEU A 390 -22.05 15.16 -2.96
N LYS A 391 -23.33 14.96 -3.31
CA LYS A 391 -24.02 15.61 -4.44
C LYS A 391 -24.67 16.94 -4.06
N GLU A 392 -24.79 17.23 -2.78
CA GLU A 392 -25.49 18.42 -2.24
C GLU A 392 -24.54 19.59 -1.95
N PHE A 393 -23.23 19.37 -2.08
CA PHE A 393 -22.24 20.46 -1.98
C PHE A 393 -22.51 21.56 -3.00
N SER A 394 -22.42 22.80 -2.53
CA SER A 394 -22.53 24.01 -3.33
C SER A 394 -21.32 24.92 -3.09
N VAL A 395 -21.19 25.99 -3.86
CA VAL A 395 -20.06 26.93 -3.73
C VAL A 395 -20.45 28.09 -2.81
N ALA A 396 -19.64 28.34 -1.79
CA ALA A 396 -19.82 29.43 -0.82
C ALA A 396 -18.48 30.13 -0.50
N ASP A 397 -18.53 31.38 -0.05
CA ASP A 397 -17.37 32.07 0.54
C ASP A 397 -17.24 31.65 2.00
N VAL A 398 -16.30 30.75 2.28
CA VAL A 398 -16.17 30.09 3.58
C VAL A 398 -15.06 30.74 4.40
N ASN A 399 -15.40 31.26 5.57
CA ASN A 399 -14.45 31.60 6.62
C ASN A 399 -14.14 30.33 7.44
N MET A 400 -13.04 29.65 7.09
CA MET A 400 -12.66 28.37 7.65
C MET A 400 -11.67 28.52 8.81
N LYS A 401 -11.96 27.80 9.90
CA LYS A 401 -11.03 27.57 11.01
C LYS A 401 -10.94 26.08 11.30
N ILE A 402 -9.75 25.49 11.10
CA ILE A 402 -9.54 24.04 11.16
C ILE A 402 -8.37 23.72 12.09
N PRO A 403 -8.52 22.79 13.05
CA PRO A 403 -7.43 22.38 13.93
C PRO A 403 -6.28 21.76 13.13
N LYS A 404 -5.04 22.05 13.53
CA LYS A 404 -3.93 21.14 13.24
C LYS A 404 -4.10 19.90 14.10
N PHE A 405 -3.83 18.73 13.54
CA PHE A 405 -3.88 17.49 14.30
C PHE A 405 -2.91 16.48 13.72
N LYS A 406 -2.30 15.70 14.59
CA LYS A 406 -1.56 14.49 14.21
C LYS A 406 -2.12 13.34 15.03
N LEU A 407 -2.54 12.30 14.33
CA LEU A 407 -3.25 11.18 14.92
C LEU A 407 -2.60 9.89 14.46
N GLU A 408 -2.32 9.04 15.43
CA GLU A 408 -1.89 7.66 15.24
C GLU A 408 -2.99 6.78 15.83
N TYR A 409 -3.45 5.79 15.07
CA TYR A 409 -4.49 4.88 15.52
C TYR A 409 -4.09 3.43 15.27
N GLU A 410 -4.36 2.60 16.26
CA GLU A 410 -4.23 1.15 16.23
C GLU A 410 -5.44 0.58 16.96
N GLU A 411 -6.10 -0.40 16.35
CA GLU A 411 -7.22 -1.10 16.98
C GLU A 411 -6.69 -2.33 17.73
N ASP A 412 -6.75 -2.28 19.06
CA ASP A 412 -6.22 -3.33 19.94
C ASP A 412 -6.84 -4.73 19.69
N ASN A 413 -8.03 -4.79 19.07
CA ASN A 413 -8.66 -6.08 18.76
C ASN A 413 -9.53 -5.99 17.49
N MET A 414 -8.86 -5.82 16.34
CA MET A 414 -9.52 -5.72 15.03
C MET A 414 -10.24 -7.02 14.67
N LYS A 415 -9.72 -8.16 15.11
CA LYS A 415 -10.36 -9.47 14.96
C LYS A 415 -11.81 -9.47 15.47
N ASP A 416 -12.05 -9.01 16.69
CA ASP A 416 -13.41 -9.02 17.24
C ASP A 416 -14.33 -8.01 16.54
N VAL A 417 -13.77 -6.90 16.06
CA VAL A 417 -14.50 -5.93 15.22
C VAL A 417 -14.95 -6.60 13.91
N LEU A 418 -14.08 -7.35 13.25
CA LEU A 418 -14.40 -8.08 12.00
C LEU A 418 -15.34 -9.26 12.24
N LYS A 419 -15.24 -9.96 13.37
CA LYS A 419 -16.23 -10.96 13.78
C LYS A 419 -17.64 -10.38 13.91
N ASN A 420 -17.76 -9.17 14.47
CA ASN A 420 -19.03 -8.46 14.55
C ASN A 420 -19.56 -8.00 13.18
N LEU A 421 -18.70 -7.93 12.16
CA LEU A 421 -19.07 -7.76 10.75
C LEU A 421 -19.38 -9.09 10.03
N GLY A 422 -19.34 -10.21 10.75
CA GLY A 422 -19.71 -11.53 10.24
C GLY A 422 -18.52 -12.39 9.78
N MET A 423 -17.28 -11.92 9.92
CA MET A 423 -16.07 -12.69 9.61
C MET A 423 -15.67 -13.54 10.82
N GLN A 424 -16.28 -14.70 11.02
CA GLN A 424 -16.10 -15.53 12.21
C GLN A 424 -15.06 -16.62 12.00
N GLN A 425 -15.22 -17.42 10.94
CA GLN A 425 -14.46 -18.67 10.76
C GLN A 425 -12.98 -18.45 10.51
N ALA A 426 -12.60 -17.36 9.83
CA ALA A 426 -11.20 -17.06 9.54
C ALA A 426 -10.32 -16.94 10.80
N PHE A 427 -10.94 -16.68 11.96
CA PHE A 427 -10.29 -16.54 13.25
C PHE A 427 -10.51 -17.75 14.19
N ASP A 428 -11.23 -18.78 13.74
CA ASP A 428 -11.61 -19.96 14.53
C ASP A 428 -10.66 -21.12 14.17
N PRO A 429 -9.85 -21.63 15.13
CA PRO A 429 -8.87 -22.69 14.86
C PRO A 429 -9.48 -24.01 14.34
N GLU A 430 -10.75 -24.28 14.64
CA GLU A 430 -11.42 -25.53 14.27
C GLU A 430 -12.23 -25.40 12.96
N LYS A 431 -12.67 -24.17 12.63
CA LYS A 431 -13.55 -23.92 11.48
C LYS A 431 -12.89 -23.20 10.31
N SER A 432 -11.75 -22.55 10.56
CA SER A 432 -11.01 -21.82 9.53
C SER A 432 -10.67 -22.73 8.36
N SER A 433 -11.07 -22.33 7.16
CA SER A 433 -10.67 -22.98 5.91
C SER A 433 -9.77 -22.06 5.11
N LEU A 434 -8.55 -21.84 5.62
CA LEU A 434 -7.48 -21.05 4.98
C LEU A 434 -6.36 -21.93 4.39
N ASP A 435 -6.69 -23.18 4.03
CA ASP A 435 -5.71 -24.17 3.54
C ASP A 435 -4.98 -23.74 2.26
N GLY A 436 -5.54 -22.79 1.51
CA GLY A 436 -4.88 -22.18 0.36
C GLY A 436 -3.68 -21.30 0.76
N ILE A 437 -3.66 -20.75 1.97
CA ILE A 437 -2.48 -20.06 2.55
C ILE A 437 -1.48 -21.10 3.07
N SER A 438 -1.97 -21.98 3.95
CA SER A 438 -1.24 -23.11 4.52
C SER A 438 -2.21 -24.08 5.19
N LYS A 439 -1.89 -25.37 5.20
CA LYS A 439 -2.74 -26.40 5.81
C LYS A 439 -3.01 -26.12 7.29
N SER A 440 -4.27 -26.22 7.70
CA SER A 440 -4.71 -26.05 9.10
C SER A 440 -4.29 -24.72 9.72
N THR A 441 -4.36 -23.64 8.94
CA THR A 441 -4.06 -22.28 9.40
C THR A 441 -5.33 -21.47 9.70
N PHE A 442 -5.18 -20.43 10.52
CA PHE A 442 -6.21 -19.45 10.85
C PHE A 442 -5.55 -18.09 11.09
N ILE A 443 -6.31 -17.00 10.98
CA ILE A 443 -5.84 -15.65 11.30
C ILE A 443 -5.80 -15.52 12.81
N SER A 444 -4.60 -15.39 13.36
CA SER A 444 -4.39 -15.16 14.80
C SER A 444 -4.68 -13.72 15.16
N ASP A 445 -4.18 -12.78 14.35
CA ASP A 445 -4.42 -11.36 14.54
C ASP A 445 -4.36 -10.55 13.24
N ILE A 446 -4.96 -9.35 13.28
CA ILE A 446 -4.93 -8.36 12.21
C ILE A 446 -4.53 -7.03 12.82
N ILE A 447 -3.32 -6.60 12.51
CA ILE A 447 -2.80 -5.32 12.95
C ILE A 447 -3.08 -4.30 11.86
N HIS A 448 -3.84 -3.27 12.21
CA HIS A 448 -4.11 -2.13 11.35
C HIS A 448 -3.60 -0.86 12.03
N LYS A 449 -2.54 -0.26 11.48
CA LYS A 449 -1.94 0.96 12.03
C LYS A 449 -2.00 2.10 11.03
N THR A 450 -2.55 3.23 11.47
CA THR A 450 -2.64 4.44 10.64
C THR A 450 -1.91 5.59 11.29
N CYS A 451 -1.37 6.47 10.44
CA CYS A 451 -0.86 7.77 10.84
C CYS A 451 -1.32 8.82 9.83
N ILE A 452 -1.93 9.89 10.33
CA ILE A 452 -2.21 11.11 9.57
C ILE A 452 -1.69 12.32 10.35
N SER A 453 -1.14 13.30 9.65
CA SER A 453 -0.77 14.59 10.21
C SER A 453 -1.36 15.65 9.31
N VAL A 454 -2.13 16.59 9.84
CA VAL A 454 -2.76 17.70 9.10
C VAL A 454 -2.19 19.02 9.61
N ASP A 455 -1.65 19.80 8.69
CA ASP A 455 -1.06 21.11 8.90
C ASP A 455 -1.42 22.10 7.77
N GLU A 456 -0.81 23.28 7.81
CA GLU A 456 -1.11 24.37 6.88
C GLU A 456 -0.83 24.03 5.42
N LYS A 457 0.11 23.14 5.15
CA LYS A 457 0.47 22.72 3.80
C LYS A 457 -0.40 21.58 3.30
N GLY A 458 -0.99 20.81 4.20
CA GLY A 458 -1.68 19.57 3.84
C GLY A 458 -1.49 18.52 4.90
N THR A 459 -1.27 17.30 4.44
CA THR A 459 -0.72 16.21 5.20
C THR A 459 0.78 16.08 4.89
N GLU A 460 1.60 16.90 5.53
CA GLU A 460 3.09 16.93 5.45
C GLU A 460 3.76 16.63 4.08
N ALA A 461 4.04 17.68 3.28
CA ALA A 461 5.06 17.66 2.22
C ALA A 461 5.74 19.03 2.01
N ALA A 462 6.90 19.03 1.35
CA ALA A 462 7.75 20.21 1.11
C ALA A 462 7.21 21.11 -0.01
N ALA A 463 7.33 22.42 0.22
CA ALA A 463 6.64 23.51 -0.46
C ALA A 463 7.22 23.90 -1.83
N ILE A 464 6.39 24.44 -2.74
CA ILE A 464 6.65 25.66 -3.54
C ILE A 464 5.31 26.36 -3.82
N THR A 465 5.22 27.64 -3.48
CA THR A 465 4.11 28.56 -3.74
C THR A 465 3.99 28.83 -5.25
N VAL A 466 2.80 28.64 -5.84
CA VAL A 466 2.48 29.15 -7.18
C VAL A 466 1.32 30.14 -7.07
N GLU A 467 1.63 31.43 -7.15
CA GLU A 467 0.62 32.47 -7.38
C GLU A 467 0.13 32.35 -8.84
N ILE A 468 -1.13 31.95 -9.02
CA ILE A 468 -1.83 32.12 -10.30
C ILE A 468 -2.79 33.30 -10.14
N ALA A 469 -2.38 34.47 -10.62
CA ALA A 469 -3.27 35.59 -10.82
C ALA A 469 -4.08 35.36 -12.12
N CYS A 470 -5.35 34.99 -11.99
CA CYS A 470 -6.32 35.02 -13.09
C CYS A 470 -7.33 36.16 -12.85
N GLY A 471 -7.55 36.97 -13.89
CA GLY A 471 -8.43 38.14 -13.85
C GLY A 471 -9.88 37.76 -13.57
N SER A 472 -10.54 38.57 -12.73
CA SER A 472 -11.92 38.33 -12.30
C SER A 472 -12.93 38.70 -13.40
N PRO A 473 -13.84 37.78 -13.80
CA PRO A 473 -15.14 38.18 -14.33
C PRO A 473 -16.00 38.83 -13.23
N ALA A 474 -17.15 39.42 -13.60
CA ALA A 474 -18.04 40.13 -12.67
C ALA A 474 -18.32 39.32 -11.39
N PRO A 475 -18.39 39.95 -10.21
CA PRO A 475 -18.51 39.23 -8.94
C PRO A 475 -19.81 38.44 -8.92
N VAL A 476 -19.69 37.12 -8.90
CA VAL A 476 -20.78 36.23 -8.50
C VAL A 476 -20.86 36.35 -6.97
N GLU A 477 -22.00 36.80 -6.47
CA GLU A 477 -22.21 36.91 -5.02
C GLU A 477 -22.48 35.52 -4.46
N HIS A 478 -21.50 34.98 -3.73
CA HIS A 478 -21.63 33.72 -3.01
C HIS A 478 -22.14 33.96 -1.58
N GLU A 479 -22.85 32.98 -1.03
CA GLU A 479 -23.22 32.99 0.39
C GLU A 479 -21.94 33.03 1.25
N LYS A 480 -21.90 33.89 2.26
CA LYS A 480 -20.79 33.96 3.21
C LYS A 480 -21.12 33.15 4.45
N VAL A 481 -20.31 32.13 4.74
CA VAL A 481 -20.56 31.19 5.83
C VAL A 481 -19.32 31.00 6.70
N ASP A 482 -19.55 30.75 7.99
CA ASP A 482 -18.48 30.37 8.93
C ASP A 482 -18.43 28.85 9.07
N PHE A 483 -17.23 28.27 8.90
CA PHE A 483 -16.97 26.86 9.19
C PHE A 483 -15.85 26.75 10.22
N VAL A 484 -16.24 26.66 11.49
CA VAL A 484 -15.32 26.71 12.64
C VAL A 484 -15.31 25.35 13.35
N VAL A 485 -14.25 24.59 13.13
CA VAL A 485 -14.05 23.26 13.72
C VAL A 485 -13.51 23.41 15.15
N ASP A 486 -14.40 23.72 16.08
CA ASP A 486 -14.11 23.94 17.51
C ASP A 486 -14.62 22.83 18.43
N ARG A 487 -14.95 21.67 17.86
CA ARG A 487 -15.57 20.52 18.53
C ARG A 487 -15.37 19.23 17.71
N PRO A 488 -15.64 18.05 18.28
CA PRO A 488 -15.46 16.77 17.59
C PRO A 488 -16.09 16.73 16.21
N PHE A 489 -15.35 16.15 15.28
CA PHE A 489 -15.68 16.18 13.85
C PHE A 489 -15.28 14.86 13.18
N VAL A 490 -15.75 14.67 11.96
CA VAL A 490 -15.44 13.51 11.12
C VAL A 490 -14.76 13.99 9.86
N PHE A 491 -13.83 13.20 9.35
CA PHE A 491 -13.23 13.44 8.04
C PHE A 491 -13.24 12.17 7.20
N ALA A 492 -13.29 12.34 5.89
CA ALA A 492 -13.02 11.29 4.92
C ALA A 492 -12.03 11.82 3.87
N ILE A 493 -10.97 11.07 3.59
CA ILE A 493 -10.09 11.34 2.45
C ILE A 493 -10.52 10.41 1.33
N ARG A 494 -10.89 10.98 0.19
CA ARG A 494 -11.40 10.24 -0.96
C ARG A 494 -10.67 10.59 -2.24
N ASP A 495 -10.73 9.67 -3.19
CA ASP A 495 -10.25 9.91 -4.55
C ASP A 495 -11.36 10.54 -5.40
N CYS A 496 -11.04 11.62 -6.10
CA CYS A 496 -12.00 12.39 -6.89
C CYS A 496 -12.50 11.61 -8.11
N LYS A 497 -11.66 10.74 -8.70
CA LYS A 497 -11.98 10.00 -9.93
C LYS A 497 -12.89 8.81 -9.65
N THR A 498 -12.56 8.04 -8.62
CA THR A 498 -13.19 6.76 -8.29
C THR A 498 -14.23 6.91 -7.19
N GLY A 499 -14.17 7.96 -6.38
CA GLY A 499 -15.01 8.11 -5.18
C GLY A 499 -14.61 7.17 -4.03
N ALA A 500 -13.49 6.45 -4.14
CA ALA A 500 -13.04 5.54 -3.10
C ALA A 500 -12.68 6.30 -1.81
N VAL A 501 -13.21 5.83 -0.68
CA VAL A 501 -12.81 6.29 0.65
C VAL A 501 -11.49 5.62 1.01
N ILE A 502 -10.42 6.42 1.03
CA ILE A 502 -9.05 5.97 1.34
C ILE A 502 -8.82 6.01 2.85
N PHE A 503 -9.27 7.09 3.51
CA PHE A 503 -9.29 7.20 4.97
C PHE A 503 -10.64 7.70 5.43
N ILE A 504 -11.02 7.27 6.61
CA ILE A 504 -12.14 7.84 7.35
C ILE A 504 -11.77 7.89 8.82
N GLY A 505 -12.14 8.97 9.49
CA GLY A 505 -11.78 9.15 10.89
C GLY A 505 -12.71 10.05 11.66
N LYS A 506 -12.80 9.78 12.95
CA LYS A 506 -13.50 10.56 13.96
C LYS A 506 -12.46 11.19 14.87
N VAL A 507 -12.52 12.51 15.06
CA VAL A 507 -11.59 13.26 15.91
C VAL A 507 -12.35 13.77 17.13
N GLU A 508 -12.08 13.18 18.28
CA GLU A 508 -12.58 13.60 19.59
C GLU A 508 -11.66 14.65 20.22
N ASN A 509 -10.34 14.48 20.08
CA ASN A 509 -9.30 15.37 20.63
C ASN A 509 -8.15 15.54 19.62
N PRO A 510 -7.98 16.72 19.00
CA PRO A 510 -6.96 16.94 17.98
C PRO A 510 -5.50 16.93 18.51
N ARG A 511 -5.30 16.87 19.84
CA ARG A 511 -3.96 16.81 20.46
C ARG A 511 -3.29 15.43 20.40
N GLY A 512 -4.02 14.39 19.97
CA GLY A 512 -3.58 12.99 20.06
C GLY A 512 -4.41 12.21 21.04
#